data_AF-A0AAW8KPJ6-F1
#
_entry.id   AF-A0AAW8KPJ6-F1
#
_cell.length_a   1.000
_cell.length_b   1.000
_cell.length_c   1.000
_cell.angle_alpha   90.00
_cell.angle_beta   90.00
_cell.angle_gamma   90.00
#
_symmetry.space_group_name_H-M   'P 1'
#
loop_
_entity.id
_entity.type
_entity.pdbx_description
1 polymer ?
#
loop_
_entity_poly.entity_id
_entity_poly.type
_entity_poly.pdbx_seq_one_letter_code
_entity_poly.pdbx_strand_id
1 'polypeptide(L)' 'MTVKRLHVTSRYCEVAISGNLVHLAGQLADDTSADVTGQTQQTLDNI' A
#
# COMPACT_ATOMS: atom_id res chain seq x y z
N MET A 1 -21.28 -2.13 9.68
CA MET A 1 -19.86 -2.12 10.09
C MET A 1 -19.20 -0.86 9.53
N THR A 2 -18.40 -0.16 10.33
CA THR A 2 -17.69 1.06 9.92
C THR A 2 -16.36 0.71 9.26
N VAL A 3 -16.09 1.24 8.07
CA VAL A 3 -14.80 1.09 7.39
C VAL A 3 -13.94 2.32 7.67
N LYS A 4 -12.76 2.13 8.25
CA LYS A 4 -11.77 3.20 8.43
C LYS A 4 -10.87 3.25 7.20
N ARG A 5 -10.64 4.45 6.67
CA ARG A 5 -9.73 4.68 5.54
C ARG A 5 -8.59 5.58 5.98
N LEU A 6 -7.36 5.24 5.60
CA LEU A 6 -6.16 6.05 5.85
C LEU A 6 -5.57 6.50 4.52
N HIS A 7 -4.86 7.65 4.55
CA HIS A 7 -4.20 8.29 3.40
C HIS A 7 -5.09 8.30 2.16
N VAL A 8 -6.23 8.98 2.28
CA VAL A 8 -7.26 9.04 1.25
C VAL A 8 -6.87 10.09 0.21
N THR A 9 -6.83 9.67 -1.04
CA THR A 9 -6.72 10.55 -2.22
C THR A 9 -8.07 10.59 -2.95
N SER A 10 -8.17 11.37 -4.02
CA SER A 10 -9.37 11.39 -4.87
C SER A 10 -9.58 10.08 -5.65
N ARG A 11 -8.51 9.30 -5.87
CA ARG A 11 -8.53 8.06 -6.68
C ARG A 11 -8.65 6.80 -5.82
N TYR A 12 -7.97 6.75 -4.69
CA TYR A 12 -7.91 5.58 -3.81
C TYR A 12 -7.54 5.98 -2.38
N CYS A 13 -7.64 5.05 -1.44
CA CYS A 13 -7.03 5.16 -0.10
C CYS A 13 -5.95 4.08 0.04
N GLU A 14 -4.84 4.41 0.68
CA GLU A 14 -3.74 3.44 0.83
C GLU A 14 -4.14 2.27 1.74
N VAL A 15 -4.93 2.54 2.79
CA VAL A 15 -5.36 1.51 3.74
C VAL A 15 -6.87 1.58 3.96
N ALA A 16 -7.53 0.43 3.86
CA ALA A 16 -8.92 0.24 4.27
C ALA A 16 -9.02 -0.86 5.35
N ILE A 17 -9.62 -0.53 6.49
CA ILE A 17 -9.76 -1.43 7.64
C ILE A 17 -11.24 -1.71 7.88
N SER A 18 -11.61 -2.99 7.83
CA SER A 18 -12.96 -3.50 8.09
C SER A 18 -12.94 -4.53 9.21
N GLY A 19 -13.18 -4.07 10.44
CA GLY A 19 -13.02 -4.91 11.64
C GLY A 19 -11.55 -5.32 11.82
N ASN A 20 -11.26 -6.62 11.68
CA ASN A 20 -9.92 -7.18 11.81
C ASN A 20 -9.23 -7.45 10.45
N LEU A 21 -9.86 -7.06 9.33
CA LEU A 21 -9.29 -7.20 8.00
C LEU A 21 -8.69 -5.87 7.54
N VAL A 22 -7.43 -5.92 7.08
CA VAL A 22 -6.70 -4.79 6.53
C VAL A 22 -6.45 -5.03 5.05
N HIS A 23 -6.88 -4.09 4.22
CA HIS A 23 -6.58 -4.05 2.79
C HIS A 23 -5.60 -2.92 2.52
N LEU A 24 -4.46 -3.27 1.95
CA LEU A 24 -3.48 -2.31 1.42
C LEU A 24 -3.73 -2.15 -0.09
N ALA A 25 -3.64 -0.92 -0.58
CA ALA A 25 -3.56 -0.66 -2.02
C ALA A 25 -2.26 -1.25 -2.61
N GLY A 26 -2.14 -1.30 -3.94
CA GLY A 26 -0.93 -1.79 -4.60
C GLY A 26 0.29 -0.98 -4.16
N GLN A 27 1.22 -1.63 -3.48
CA GLN A 27 2.50 -1.05 -3.08
C GLN A 27 3.48 -1.15 -4.26
N LEU A 28 4.25 -0.09 -4.49
CA LEU A 28 5.27 -0.04 -5.52
C LEU A 28 6.55 0.52 -4.92
N ALA A 29 7.69 0.14 -5.49
CA ALA A 29 8.97 0.77 -5.20
C ALA A 29 8.96 2.25 -5.62
N ASP A 30 9.62 3.09 -4.84
CA ASP A 30 9.82 4.50 -5.19
C ASP A 30 10.84 4.63 -6.34
N ASP A 31 11.88 3.79 -6.35
CA ASP A 31 12.84 3.70 -7.45
C ASP A 31 12.49 2.57 -8.40
N THR A 32 11.86 2.93 -9.52
CA THR A 32 11.49 2.01 -10.61
C THR A 32 12.63 1.68 -11.56
N SER A 33 13.82 2.26 -11.36
CA SER A 33 15.03 1.95 -12.15
C SER A 33 15.84 0.80 -11.56
N ALA A 34 15.59 0.44 -10.30
CA ALA A 34 16.20 -0.71 -9.63
C ALA A 34 15.82 -2.04 -10.32
N ASP A 35 16.60 -3.09 -10.07
CA ASP A 35 16.26 -4.43 -10.52
C ASP A 35 15.07 -5.03 -9.74
N VAL A 36 14.64 -6.23 -10.13
CA VAL A 36 13.49 -6.90 -9.51
C VAL A 36 13.69 -7.11 -8.00
N THR A 37 14.92 -7.36 -7.55
CA THR A 37 15.22 -7.57 -6.13
C THR A 37 15.11 -6.26 -5.37
N GLY A 38 15.70 -5.18 -5.90
CA GLY A 38 15.63 -3.85 -5.30
C GLY A 38 14.20 -3.30 -5.24
N GLN A 39 13.44 -3.45 -6.31
CA GLN A 39 12.03 -3.03 -6.33
C GLN A 39 11.17 -3.86 -5.36
N THR A 40 11.41 -5.18 -5.28
CA THR A 40 10.69 -6.06 -4.34
C THR A 40 11.00 -5.66 -2.90
N GLN A 41 12.26 -5.42 -2.55
CA GLN A 41 12.64 -4.99 -1.20
C GLN A 41 11.94 -3.68 -0.81
N GLN A 42 12.01 -2.65 -1.67
CA GLN A 42 11.35 -1.37 -1.40
C GLN A 42 9.83 -1.52 -1.25
N THR A 43 9.21 -2.38 -2.06
CA THR A 43 7.77 -2.66 -1.97
C THR A 43 7.41 -3.30 -0.63
N LEU A 44 8.25 -4.21 -0.12
CA LEU A 44 8.06 -4.85 1.18
C LEU A 44 8.34 -3.90 2.35
N ASP A 45 9.28 -2.97 2.21
CA ASP A 45 9.59 -1.96 3.23
C ASP A 45 8.41 -0.99 3.47
N ASN A 46 7.52 -0.85 2.49
CA ASN A 46 6.30 -0.03 2.57
C ASN A 46 5.10 -0.71 3.28
N ILE A 47 5.21 -2.02 3.60
CA ILE A 47 4.12 -2.85 4.19
C ILE A 47 4.32 -3.00 5.70
#